data_AF-A0A0P6XU68-F1
#
_entry.id   AF-A0A0P6XU68-F1
#
_cell.length_a   1.000
_cell.length_b   1.000
_cell.length_c   1.000
_cell.angle_alpha   90.00
_cell.angle_beta   90.00
_cell.angle_gamma   90.00
#
_symmetry.space_group_name_H-M   'P 1'
#
loop_
_entity.id
_entity.type
_entity.pdbx_description
1 polymer ?
#
loop_
_entity_poly.entity_id
_entity_poly.type
_entity_poly.pdbx_seq_one_letter_code
_entity_poly.pdbx_strand_id
1 'polypeptide(L)' 'MGEMNPEPVECHSGYEYAERPIAIHWEGERLEVDVIEERWRIPGGKCFRIRVRDGRRFELFYGELYDEWRVNPL' A
#
# COMPACT_ATOMS: atom_id res chain seq x y z
N MET A 1 8.22 14.82 -20.05
CA MET A 1 6.91 15.33 -19.60
C MET A 1 6.47 14.34 -18.54
N GLY A 2 6.49 14.77 -17.28
CA GLY A 2 6.53 13.87 -16.12
C GLY A 2 5.21 13.16 -15.89
N GLU A 3 5.24 11.84 -15.93
CA GLU A 3 4.18 11.00 -15.38
C GLU A 3 4.46 10.89 -13.88
N MET A 4 3.94 11.86 -13.12
CA MET A 4 3.87 11.78 -11.67
C MET A 4 2.71 10.86 -11.34
N ASN A 5 2.89 9.54 -11.47
CA ASN A 5 1.93 8.59 -10.91
C ASN A 5 1.90 8.87 -9.40
N PRO A 6 0.77 9.32 -8.83
CA PRO A 6 0.68 9.43 -7.38
C PRO A 6 0.86 8.00 -6.87
N GLU A 7 1.95 7.76 -6.14
CA GLU A 7 2.14 6.49 -5.46
C GLU A 7 0.88 6.25 -4.62
N PRO A 8 0.08 5.20 -4.91
CA PRO A 8 -1.21 5.01 -4.23
C PRO A 8 -1.02 4.66 -2.74
N VAL A 9 0.22 4.52 -2.29
CA VAL A 9 0.61 4.13 -0.95
C VAL A 9 1.67 5.09 -0.44
N GLU A 10 1.37 5.81 0.63
CA GLU A 10 2.35 6.61 1.35
C GLU A 10 3.16 5.67 2.28
N CYS A 11 4.42 5.45 1.91
CA CYS A 11 5.40 4.76 2.75
C CYS A 11 6.25 5.79 3.49
N HIS A 12 6.29 5.75 4.83
CA HIS A 12 7.16 6.65 5.59
C HIS A 12 8.62 6.15 5.51
N SER A 13 9.42 6.74 4.61
CA SER A 13 10.87 6.52 4.51
C SER A 13 11.63 7.30 5.58
N GLY A 14 11.54 6.85 6.84
CA GLY A 14 12.23 7.45 7.97
C GLY A 14 13.13 6.44 8.68
N TYR A 15 14.39 6.36 8.25
CA TYR A 15 15.51 5.72 8.96
C TYR A 15 15.53 4.20 9.12
N GLU A 16 14.39 3.51 9.12
CA GLU A 16 14.28 2.06 8.98
C GLU A 16 13.43 1.74 7.75
N TYR A 17 14.00 0.94 6.86
CA TYR A 17 13.56 0.77 5.48
C TYR A 17 12.11 0.24 5.38
N ALA A 18 11.21 1.01 4.77
CA ALA A 18 10.11 0.57 3.90
C ALA A 18 9.30 -0.69 4.31
N GLU A 19 8.81 -0.77 5.55
CA GLU A 19 8.05 -1.95 6.01
C GLU A 19 6.59 -1.69 6.42
N ARG A 20 6.16 -0.42 6.52
CA ARG A 20 4.78 -0.08 6.93
C ARG A 20 4.16 1.04 6.10
N PRO A 21 3.21 0.75 5.18
CA PRO A 21 2.30 1.76 4.65
C PRO A 21 1.59 2.48 5.80
N ILE A 22 1.65 3.82 5.82
CA ILE A 22 1.01 4.65 6.84
C ILE A 22 -0.33 5.22 6.38
N ALA A 23 -0.48 5.43 5.08
CA ALA A 23 -1.71 5.87 4.45
C ALA A 23 -1.77 5.37 3.01
N ILE A 24 -2.97 5.20 2.48
CA ILE A 24 -3.22 4.84 1.09
C ILE A 24 -4.11 5.91 0.46
N HIS A 25 -3.87 6.22 -0.81
CA HIS A 25 -4.74 7.08 -1.61
C HIS A 25 -5.63 6.17 -2.44
N TRP A 26 -6.89 6.03 -2.01
CA TRP A 26 -7.90 5.20 -2.65
C TRP A 26 -9.06 6.07 -3.12
N GLU A 27 -9.43 5.98 -4.40
CA GLU A 27 -10.55 6.75 -5.00
C GLU A 27 -10.48 8.28 -4.76
N GLY A 28 -9.27 8.83 -4.60
CA GLY A 28 -9.07 10.26 -4.30
C GLY A 28 -9.23 10.61 -2.82
N GLU A 29 -9.44 9.62 -1.96
CA GLU A 29 -9.44 9.76 -0.50
C GLU A 29 -8.16 9.19 0.11
N ARG A 30 -7.61 9.91 1.09
CA ARG A 30 -6.48 9.45 1.89
C ARG A 30 -7.00 8.65 3.08
N LEU A 31 -6.71 7.35 3.10
CA LEU A 31 -7.09 6.45 4.18
C LEU A 31 -5.88 6.13 5.04
N GLU A 32 -5.92 6.51 6.32
CA GLU A 32 -4.86 6.22 7.28
C GLU A 32 -4.89 4.76 7.71
N VAL A 33 -3.76 4.07 7.58
CA VAL A 33 -3.57 2.70 8.05
C VAL A 33 -3.53 2.72 9.57
N ASP A 34 -4.44 1.97 10.19
CA ASP A 34 -4.48 1.75 11.64
C ASP A 34 -3.49 0.65 12.04
N VAL A 35 -3.57 -0.49 11.36
CA VAL A 35 -2.69 -1.64 11.61
C VAL A 35 -2.48 -2.45 10.34
N ILE A 36 -1.29 -3.02 10.18
CA ILE A 36 -1.00 -3.99 9.13
C ILE A 36 -1.29 -5.36 9.71
N GLU A 37 -2.33 -6.02 9.20
CA GLU A 37 -2.74 -7.32 9.72
C GLU A 37 -1.77 -8.40 9.24
N GLU A 38 -1.43 -8.38 7.95
CA GLU A 38 -0.58 -9.39 7.33
C GLU A 38 0.27 -8.82 6.21
N ARG A 39 1.41 -9.43 5.94
CA ARG A 39 2.21 -9.18 4.73
C ARG A 39 2.84 -10.48 4.28
N TRP A 40 2.82 -10.74 2.99
CA TRP A 40 3.41 -11.94 2.43
C TRP A 40 3.98 -11.66 1.04
N ARG A 41 5.04 -12.39 0.69
CA ARG A 41 5.64 -12.31 -0.65
C ARG A 41 5.21 -13.53 -1.45
N ILE A 42 4.86 -13.32 -2.70
CA ILE A 42 4.56 -14.37 -3.66
C ILE A 42 5.53 -14.26 -4.85
N PRO A 43 5.75 -15.32 -5.63
CA PRO A 43 6.62 -15.26 -6.81
C PRO A 43 6.22 -14.22 -7.87
N GLY A 44 5.01 -13.66 -7.81
CA GLY A 44 4.54 -12.57 -8.69
C GLY A 44 4.58 -11.16 -8.09
N GLY A 45 4.98 -10.99 -6.82
CA GLY A 45 4.93 -9.70 -6.14
C GLY A 45 4.88 -9.76 -4.62
N LYS A 46 4.66 -8.62 -3.97
CA LYS A 46 4.45 -8.52 -2.52
C LYS A 46 3.00 -8.16 -2.23
N CYS A 47 2.38 -8.87 -1.31
CA CYS A 47 1.05 -8.58 -0.82
C CYS A 47 1.12 -8.03 0.61
N PHE A 48 0.29 -7.05 0.91
CA PHE A 48 0.14 -6.48 2.25
C PHE A 48 -1.33 -6.30 2.53
N ARG A 49 -1.80 -6.85 3.65
CA ARG A 49 -3.14 -6.63 4.16
C ARG A 49 -3.07 -5.61 5.29
N ILE A 50 -3.75 -4.50 5.09
CA ILE A 50 -3.83 -3.39 6.03
C ILE A 50 -5.27 -3.18 6.47
N ARG A 51 -5.45 -2.69 7.68
CA ARG A 51 -6.71 -2.18 8.20
C ARG A 51 -6.55 -0.69 8.42
N VAL A 52 -7.48 0.09 7.91
CA VAL A 52 -7.51 1.55 8.09
C VAL A 52 -8.31 1.92 9.34
N ARG A 53 -8.18 3.16 9.80
CA ARG A 53 -8.91 3.65 10.98
C ARG A 53 -10.43 3.60 10.85
N ASP A 54 -10.94 3.64 9.61
CA ASP A 54 -12.36 3.47 9.32
C ASP A 54 -12.88 2.04 9.60
N GLY A 55 -11.98 1.10 9.95
CA GLY A 55 -12.30 -0.32 10.17
C GLY A 55 -12.32 -1.14 8.88
N ARG A 56 -12.22 -0.49 7.71
CA ARG A 56 -12.09 -1.14 6.41
C ARG A 56 -10.73 -1.82 6.26
N ARG A 57 -10.70 -2.87 5.45
CA ARG A 57 -9.47 -3.61 5.14
C ARG A 57 -9.12 -3.41 3.68
N PHE A 58 -7.83 -3.29 3.41
CA PHE A 58 -7.30 -3.15 2.07
C PHE A 58 -6.15 -4.11 1.86
N GLU A 59 -6.08 -4.66 0.66
CA GLU A 59 -4.98 -5.47 0.18
C GLU A 59 -4.18 -4.67 -0.84
N LEU A 60 -2.93 -4.40 -0.48
CA LEU A 60 -1.92 -3.84 -1.36
C LEU A 60 -1.18 -4.98 -2.04
N PHE A 61 -1.17 -4.97 -3.35
CA PHE A 61 -0.41 -5.87 -4.18
C PHE A 61 0.64 -5.06 -4.94
N TYR A 62 1.90 -5.33 -4.70
CA TYR A 62 3.03 -4.75 -5.40
C TYR A 62 3.57 -5.76 -6.40
N GLY A 63 3.31 -5.52 -7.68
CA GLY A 63 3.83 -6.35 -8.77
C GLY A 63 5.26 -5.97 -9.09
N GLU A 64 6.24 -6.73 -8.58
CA GLU A 64 7.68 -6.48 -8.82
C GLU A 64 8.05 -6.48 -10.32
N LEU A 65 7.26 -7.16 -11.17
CA LEU A 65 7.45 -7.21 -12.62
C LEU A 65 7.14 -5.89 -13.34
N TYR A 66 6.19 -5.11 -12.82
CA TYR A 66 5.68 -3.89 -13.46
C TYR A 66 5.91 -2.64 -12.60
N ASP A 67 6.53 -2.80 -11.43
CA ASP A 67 6.70 -1.76 -10.40
C ASP A 67 5.36 -1.07 -10.03
N GLU A 68 4.25 -1.81 -10.13
CA GLU A 68 2.90 -1.27 -9.97
C GLU A 68 2.32 -1.68 -8.62
N TRP A 69 1.79 -0.70 -7.89
CA TRP A 69 0.96 -0.93 -6.70
C TRP A 69 -0.50 -0.99 -7.07
N ARG A 70 -1.17 -2.06 -6.64
CA ARG A 70 -2.62 -2.23 -6.73
C ARG A 70 -3.20 -2.29 -5.33
N VAL A 71 -4.13 -1.39 -5.06
CA VAL A 71 -4.91 -1.40 -3.84
C VAL A 71 -6.24 -2.08 -4.16
N ASN A 72 -6.67 -3.01 -3.32
CA ASN A 72 -7.99 -3.65 -3.43
C ASN A 72 -8.71 -3.55 -2.08
N PRO A 73 -9.91 -2.98 -2.02
CA PRO A 73 -10.73 -3.07 -0.82
C PRO A 73 -11.23 -4.52 -0.62
N LEU A 74 -11.22 -4.98 0.63
CA LEU A 74 -11.74 -6.28 1.07
C LEU A 74 -13.20 -6.19 1.53
#